data_AF-A0A958RDH3-F1
#
_entry.id   AF-A0A958RDH3-F1
#
_cell.length_a   1.000
_cell.length_b   1.000
_cell.length_c   1.000
_cell.angle_alpha   90.00
_cell.angle_beta   90.00
_cell.angle_gamma   90.00
#
_symmetry.space_group_name_H-M   'P 1'
#
loop_
_entity.id
_entity.type
_entity.pdbx_description
1 polymer ?
#
loop_
_entity_poly.entity_id
_entity_poly.type
_entity_poly.pdbx_seq_one_letter_code
_entity_poly.pdbx_strand_id
1 'polypeptide(L)'
;MRRLSDNCFFKIFLNPQSFLSRFLFAFSIATITSPSLVLACTAGELSWDGTDLKYCKNDNTTWVKVEGTSLGGTCTNGTISYNGSNALRMCKGGAWYDVSTETANGTCSGNAATAGQFYYDSTLQNYVYCAGAGGLKQFSEKATCGGILVGGYCWYYGSNNQSCTTVCSTHGGYNSGTLSYAGSDGLLANCQNVLNALGAGTGSTTGLNWGMNLGCFVIPDTNARYRDTSATTAGGAYSIGNRACACNN
;
A
#
# COMPACT_ATOMS: atom_id res chain seq x y z
N MET A 1 23.80 -6.83 21.24
CA MET A 1 23.50 -5.39 21.32
C MET A 1 24.62 -4.61 20.64
N ARG A 2 24.48 -4.28 19.34
CA ARG A 2 25.36 -3.33 18.66
C ARG A 2 24.63 -2.00 18.58
N ARG A 3 25.22 -0.96 19.18
CA ARG A 3 24.78 0.43 19.03
C ARG A 3 25.16 0.88 17.63
N LEU A 4 24.18 1.35 16.85
CA LEU A 4 24.45 2.19 15.68
C LEU A 4 24.83 3.56 16.24
N SER A 5 26.09 3.94 16.04
CA SER A 5 26.62 5.24 16.42
C SER A 5 26.21 6.30 15.41
N ASP A 6 25.72 7.42 15.94
CA ASP A 6 25.70 8.72 15.29
C ASP A 6 27.04 9.04 14.60
N ASN A 7 26.97 9.69 13.43
CA ASN A 7 27.84 10.79 12.97
C ASN A 7 27.90 10.86 11.43
N CYS A 8 27.06 11.70 10.83
CA CYS A 8 27.37 12.35 9.55
C CYS A 8 27.47 13.86 9.80
N PHE A 9 28.61 14.29 10.36
CA PHE A 9 28.99 15.69 10.46
C PHE A 9 29.87 16.04 9.26
N PHE A 10 29.29 16.70 8.26
CA PHE A 10 30.02 17.19 7.09
C PHE A 10 30.81 18.46 7.49
N LYS A 11 32.09 18.31 7.83
CA LYS A 11 33.01 19.45 8.06
C LYS A 11 33.60 19.90 6.72
N ILE A 12 33.11 21.02 6.18
CA ILE A 12 33.80 21.76 5.13
C ILE A 12 34.92 22.57 5.81
N PHE A 13 36.18 22.22 5.55
CA PHE A 13 37.32 23.03 5.90
C PHE A 13 37.46 24.18 4.89
N LEU A 14 37.04 25.39 5.27
CA LEU A 14 37.45 26.61 4.56
C LEU A 14 38.78 27.08 5.16
N ASN A 15 39.81 27.04 4.33
CA ASN A 15 41.16 27.49 4.62
C ASN A 15 41.21 29.03 4.69
N PRO A 16 41.63 29.65 5.81
CA PRO A 16 41.55 31.10 5.94
C PRO A 16 42.96 31.69 5.85
N GLN A 17 43.46 32.07 4.67
CA GLN A 17 44.48 33.12 4.57
C GLN A 17 44.59 33.68 3.14
N SER A 18 44.65 35.01 3.06
CA SER A 18 45.14 35.87 1.97
C SER A 18 44.30 35.97 0.69
N PHE A 19 43.57 37.08 0.52
CA PHE A 19 44.01 38.19 -0.35
C PHE A 19 42.98 39.33 -0.31
N LEU A 20 43.41 40.47 0.24
CA LEU A 20 42.78 41.76 0.03
C LEU A 20 43.01 42.17 -1.43
N SER A 21 42.00 42.02 -2.28
CA SER A 21 41.93 42.77 -3.54
C SER A 21 40.48 43.12 -3.83
N ARG A 22 40.27 44.42 -4.01
CA ARG A 22 38.98 45.05 -4.28
C ARG A 22 38.52 44.64 -5.68
N PHE A 23 37.48 43.82 -5.76
CA PHE A 23 36.67 43.66 -6.96
C PHE A 23 35.22 43.92 -6.58
N LEU A 24 34.72 45.11 -6.93
CA LEU A 24 33.29 45.39 -6.98
C LEU A 24 32.72 44.64 -8.19
N PHE A 25 32.36 43.38 -8.00
CA PHE A 25 31.44 42.68 -8.89
C PHE A 25 30.02 43.09 -8.50
N ALA A 26 29.30 43.70 -9.43
CA ALA A 26 27.85 43.81 -9.36
C ALA A 26 27.27 42.39 -9.42
N PHE A 27 27.03 41.79 -8.25
CA PHE A 27 26.27 40.55 -8.13
C PHE A 27 24.80 40.88 -8.41
N SER A 28 24.35 40.60 -9.63
CA SER A 28 22.93 40.34 -9.86
C SER A 28 22.56 39.14 -8.99
N ILE A 29 21.69 39.36 -8.01
CA ILE A 29 21.09 38.30 -7.19
C ILE A 29 20.20 37.48 -8.13
N ALA A 30 20.77 36.46 -8.76
CA ALA A 30 19.97 35.39 -9.33
C ALA A 30 19.34 34.67 -8.14
N THR A 31 18.01 34.74 -8.01
CA THR A 31 17.25 33.87 -7.13
C THR A 31 17.49 32.44 -7.58
N ILE A 32 18.48 31.78 -6.97
CA ILE A 32 18.69 30.35 -7.09
C ILE A 32 17.52 29.71 -6.34
N THR A 33 16.48 29.34 -7.08
CA THR A 33 15.48 28.39 -6.57
C THR A 33 16.22 27.07 -6.41
N SER A 34 16.76 26.82 -5.22
CA SER A 34 17.38 25.56 -4.87
C SER A 34 16.36 24.45 -5.14
N PRO A 35 16.63 23.51 -6.07
CA PRO A 35 15.75 22.36 -6.22
C PRO A 35 15.73 21.66 -4.87
N SER A 36 14.53 21.41 -4.36
CA SER A 36 14.33 20.66 -3.12
C SER A 36 15.19 19.40 -3.18
N LEU A 37 16.19 19.29 -2.30
CA LEU A 37 16.99 18.09 -2.14
C LEU A 37 16.05 16.99 -1.67
N VAL A 38 15.48 16.25 -2.62
CA VAL A 38 14.83 14.98 -2.32
C VAL A 38 15.97 14.07 -1.88
N LEU A 39 15.99 13.68 -0.60
CA LEU A 39 16.91 12.64 -0.15
C LEU A 39 16.55 11.37 -0.91
N ALA A 40 17.35 11.07 -1.95
CA ALA A 40 17.29 9.80 -2.64
C ALA A 40 17.49 8.68 -1.61
N CYS A 41 16.69 7.64 -1.72
CA CYS A 41 16.75 6.44 -0.89
C CYS A 41 17.01 5.23 -1.77
N THR A 42 17.46 4.12 -1.19
CA THR A 42 17.63 2.88 -1.95
C THR A 42 16.36 2.04 -1.85
N ALA A 43 15.80 1.56 -2.96
CA ALA A 43 14.62 0.69 -2.96
C ALA A 43 14.73 -0.43 -1.91
N GLY A 44 13.74 -0.52 -1.02
CA GLY A 44 13.71 -1.49 0.09
C GLY A 44 14.51 -1.09 1.33
N GLU A 45 15.22 0.04 1.31
CA GLU A 45 15.83 0.63 2.50
C GLU A 45 14.73 0.94 3.52
N LEU A 46 15.00 0.61 4.78
CA LEU A 46 14.13 0.94 5.91
C LEU A 46 14.69 2.16 6.63
N SER A 47 13.81 3.08 7.02
CA SER A 47 14.16 4.26 7.81
C SER A 47 13.13 4.52 8.89
N TRP A 48 13.63 4.95 10.05
CA TRP A 48 12.81 5.41 11.17
C TRP A 48 13.03 6.91 11.36
N ASP A 49 11.97 7.70 11.23
CA ASP A 49 12.06 9.17 11.33
C ASP A 49 11.80 9.73 12.74
N GLY A 50 11.67 8.85 13.74
CA GLY A 50 11.26 9.21 15.11
C GLY A 50 9.78 8.91 15.39
N THR A 51 8.94 8.85 14.35
CA THR A 51 7.49 8.68 14.47
C THR A 51 6.99 7.44 13.74
N ASP A 52 7.47 7.23 12.52
CA ASP A 52 7.02 6.19 11.62
C ASP A 52 8.19 5.37 11.08
N LEU A 53 7.98 4.06 10.95
CA LEU A 53 8.84 3.21 10.14
C LEU A 53 8.41 3.41 8.68
N LYS A 54 9.39 3.59 7.80
CA LYS A 54 9.17 3.77 6.37
C LYS A 54 10.07 2.82 5.58
N TYR A 55 9.63 2.44 4.39
CA TYR A 55 10.50 1.85 3.38
C TYR A 55 10.59 2.76 2.17
N CYS A 56 11.71 2.70 1.47
CA CYS A 56 11.88 3.37 0.19
C CYS A 56 11.22 2.55 -0.92
N LYS A 57 10.38 3.20 -1.71
CA LYS A 57 9.77 2.66 -2.93
C LYS A 57 10.82 2.31 -3.97
N ASN A 58 10.43 1.54 -4.98
CA ASN A 58 11.30 1.18 -6.10
C ASN A 58 11.63 2.35 -7.04
N ASP A 59 11.01 3.51 -6.80
CA ASP A 59 11.37 4.77 -7.45
C ASP A 59 12.62 5.44 -6.85
N ASN A 60 13.23 4.84 -5.82
CA ASN A 60 14.43 5.35 -5.13
C ASN A 60 14.27 6.77 -4.57
N THR A 61 13.04 7.25 -4.40
CA THR A 61 12.76 8.66 -4.05
C THR A 61 11.60 8.82 -3.07
N THR A 62 10.69 7.85 -3.00
CA THR A 62 9.51 7.94 -2.16
C THR A 62 9.63 7.07 -0.93
N TRP A 63 9.50 7.67 0.26
CA TRP A 63 9.36 6.95 1.51
C TRP A 63 7.88 6.66 1.82
N VAL A 64 7.53 5.40 2.02
CA VAL A 64 6.17 4.97 2.36
C VAL A 64 6.12 4.50 3.80
N LYS A 65 5.13 4.99 4.56
CA LYS A 65 4.90 4.56 5.94
C LYS A 65 4.46 3.10 5.96
N VAL A 66 5.05 2.35 6.87
CA VAL A 66 4.63 0.99 7.17
C VAL A 66 3.48 1.06 8.16
N GLU A 67 2.32 0.56 7.77
CA GLU A 67 1.16 0.43 8.64
C GLU A 67 1.22 -0.91 9.40
N GLY A 68 0.60 -0.98 10.58
CA GLY A 68 0.54 -2.22 11.36
C GLY A 68 -0.62 -2.22 12.36
N THR A 69 -0.94 -3.40 12.89
CA THR A 69 -2.01 -3.55 13.90
C THR A 69 -1.40 -3.50 15.30
N SER A 70 -1.90 -2.62 16.17
CA SER A 70 -1.40 -2.51 17.55
C SER A 70 -1.64 -3.80 18.32
N LEU A 71 -0.59 -4.30 18.95
CA LEU A 71 -0.62 -5.44 19.86
C LEU A 71 -0.50 -5.02 21.34
N GLY A 72 -0.23 -3.74 21.58
CA GLY A 72 0.14 -3.23 22.90
C GLY A 72 1.53 -3.68 23.34
N GLY A 73 1.71 -3.84 24.67
CA GLY A 73 3.02 -4.11 25.28
C GLY A 73 3.93 -2.88 25.32
N THR A 74 5.11 -3.03 25.91
CA THR A 74 6.14 -1.99 25.97
C THR A 74 7.33 -2.34 25.09
N CYS A 75 7.87 -1.35 24.41
CA CYS A 75 9.05 -1.48 23.56
C CYS A 75 9.75 -0.14 23.36
N THR A 76 10.97 -0.19 22.81
CA THR A 76 11.72 1.01 22.43
C THR A 76 11.38 1.43 21.00
N ASN A 77 10.91 2.68 20.81
CA ASN A 77 10.55 3.22 19.49
C ASN A 77 11.62 2.94 18.42
N GLY A 78 11.18 2.55 17.23
CA GLY A 78 12.05 2.19 16.12
C GLY A 78 12.65 0.78 16.20
N THR A 79 12.42 0.05 17.30
CA THR A 79 12.84 -1.36 17.36
C THR A 79 11.99 -2.19 16.42
N ILE A 80 12.65 -2.95 15.57
CA ILE A 80 12.04 -4.01 14.76
C ILE A 80 12.35 -5.33 15.45
N SER A 81 11.35 -6.16 15.66
CA SER A 81 11.49 -7.46 16.32
C SER A 81 10.75 -8.54 15.57
N TYR A 82 11.25 -9.76 15.72
CA TYR A 82 10.59 -10.96 15.23
C TYR A 82 10.18 -11.77 16.45
N ASN A 83 8.89 -12.01 16.64
CA ASN A 83 8.45 -12.84 17.75
C ASN A 83 8.62 -14.34 17.42
N GLY A 84 8.58 -15.20 18.44
CA GLY A 84 8.62 -16.66 18.25
C GLY A 84 7.39 -17.24 17.51
N SER A 85 6.42 -16.41 17.15
CA SER A 85 5.25 -16.77 16.33
C SER A 85 5.40 -16.36 14.86
N ASN A 86 6.61 -15.97 14.45
CA ASN A 86 6.96 -15.63 13.08
C ASN A 86 6.31 -14.34 12.52
N ALA A 87 5.90 -13.42 13.40
CA ALA A 87 5.38 -12.11 13.02
C ALA A 87 6.48 -11.05 13.09
N LEU A 88 6.63 -10.26 12.01
CA LEU A 88 7.45 -9.05 12.06
C LEU A 88 6.67 -7.99 12.84
N ARG A 89 7.33 -7.39 13.82
CA ARG A 89 6.80 -6.34 14.68
C ARG A 89 7.65 -5.09 14.60
N MET A 90 7.01 -3.93 14.64
CA MET A 90 7.68 -2.66 14.85
C MET A 90 7.21 -2.03 16.15
N CYS A 91 8.09 -1.29 16.81
CA CYS A 91 7.73 -0.48 17.96
C CYS A 91 7.45 0.97 17.56
N LYS A 92 6.24 1.45 17.85
CA LYS A 92 5.82 2.84 17.62
C LYS A 92 5.05 3.36 18.81
N GLY A 93 5.36 4.58 19.27
CA GLY A 93 4.73 5.16 20.45
C GLY A 93 4.86 4.31 21.72
N GLY A 94 5.92 3.49 21.83
CA GLY A 94 6.16 2.59 22.95
C GLY A 94 5.36 1.29 22.92
N ALA A 95 4.57 1.02 21.88
CA ALA A 95 3.78 -0.20 21.71
C ALA A 95 4.19 -0.99 20.47
N TRP A 96 4.01 -2.32 20.51
CA TRP A 96 4.27 -3.19 19.37
C TRP A 96 3.11 -3.13 18.38
N TYR A 97 3.46 -3.13 17.09
CA TYR A 97 2.55 -3.24 15.96
C TYR A 97 2.98 -4.43 15.12
N ASP A 98 2.06 -5.35 14.81
CA ASP A 98 2.30 -6.43 13.85
C ASP A 98 2.25 -5.83 12.43
N VAL A 99 3.31 -6.10 11.67
CA VAL A 99 3.59 -5.50 10.37
C VAL A 99 3.27 -6.45 9.21
N SER A 100 3.10 -7.74 9.49
CA SER A 100 2.84 -8.77 8.49
C SER A 100 1.53 -9.50 8.76
N THR A 101 0.68 -9.68 7.74
CA THR A 101 -0.49 -10.58 7.80
C THR A 101 -0.45 -11.73 6.79
N GLU A 102 0.62 -11.93 6.01
CA GLU A 102 0.65 -13.01 5.02
C GLU A 102 1.78 -14.03 5.18
N THR A 103 1.47 -15.23 4.69
CA THR A 103 2.14 -16.52 4.91
C THR A 103 3.58 -16.51 4.36
N ALA A 104 4.44 -17.31 4.99
CA ALA A 104 5.81 -17.47 4.52
C ALA A 104 5.82 -18.16 3.14
N ASN A 105 6.44 -17.53 2.15
CA ASN A 105 6.62 -18.13 0.83
C ASN A 105 8.09 -18.51 0.63
N GLY A 106 8.42 -19.79 0.81
CA GLY A 106 9.71 -20.34 0.43
C GLY A 106 10.88 -20.05 1.38
N THR A 107 12.08 -20.49 0.98
CA THR A 107 13.36 -20.25 1.66
C THR A 107 13.97 -18.92 1.21
N CYS A 108 14.73 -18.28 2.09
CA CYS A 108 15.54 -17.13 1.69
C CYS A 108 16.52 -17.56 0.59
N SER A 109 16.25 -17.17 -0.64
CA SER A 109 17.10 -17.44 -1.81
C SER A 109 17.32 -16.14 -2.57
N GLY A 110 18.51 -15.95 -3.15
CA GLY A 110 18.92 -14.70 -3.80
C GLY A 110 19.61 -13.70 -2.85
N ASN A 111 19.43 -12.39 -3.11
CA ASN A 111 20.13 -11.27 -2.44
C ASN A 111 19.84 -11.13 -0.93
N ALA A 112 18.92 -11.94 -0.38
CA ALA A 112 18.51 -11.91 1.01
C ALA A 112 18.82 -13.22 1.74
N ALA A 113 19.97 -13.83 1.47
CA ALA A 113 20.37 -15.08 2.10
C ALA A 113 20.62 -14.99 3.62
N THR A 114 20.64 -13.77 4.20
CA THR A 114 20.92 -13.57 5.62
C THR A 114 19.66 -13.23 6.39
N ALA A 115 19.44 -13.91 7.52
CA ALA A 115 18.40 -13.56 8.48
C ALA A 115 18.50 -12.07 8.86
N GLY A 116 17.37 -11.36 8.82
CA GLY A 116 17.31 -9.93 9.11
C GLY A 116 17.37 -9.02 7.88
N GLN A 117 17.58 -9.55 6.68
CA GLN A 117 17.60 -8.73 5.47
C GLN A 117 16.19 -8.40 4.99
N PHE A 118 16.00 -7.13 4.63
CA PHE A 118 14.81 -6.60 3.96
C PHE A 118 15.20 -6.23 2.52
N TYR A 119 14.37 -6.57 1.54
CA TYR A 119 14.62 -6.26 0.13
C TYR A 119 13.31 -6.17 -0.64
N TYR A 120 13.33 -5.54 -1.82
CA TYR A 120 12.20 -5.62 -2.74
C TYR A 120 12.36 -6.81 -3.69
N ASP A 121 11.34 -7.68 -3.76
CA ASP A 121 11.26 -8.73 -4.76
C ASP A 121 10.43 -8.22 -5.94
N SER A 122 11.12 -7.88 -7.03
CA SER A 122 10.53 -7.40 -8.28
C SER A 122 9.63 -8.43 -8.98
N THR A 123 9.85 -9.72 -8.72
CA THR A 123 9.03 -10.80 -9.31
C THR A 123 7.67 -10.84 -8.65
N LEU A 124 7.65 -10.65 -7.34
CA LEU A 124 6.44 -10.66 -6.52
C LEU A 124 5.81 -9.27 -6.36
N GLN A 125 6.51 -8.24 -6.82
CA GLN A 125 6.21 -6.82 -6.60
C GLN A 125 5.95 -6.46 -5.13
N ASN A 126 6.61 -7.15 -4.20
CA ASN A 126 6.42 -7.00 -2.76
C ASN A 126 7.76 -6.79 -2.06
N TYR A 127 7.73 -6.14 -0.90
CA TYR A 127 8.90 -6.13 -0.02
C TYR A 127 8.96 -7.42 0.77
N VAL A 128 10.16 -7.92 1.00
CA VAL A 128 10.40 -9.22 1.60
C VAL A 128 11.38 -9.08 2.75
N TYR A 129 11.04 -9.69 3.88
CA TYR A 129 11.95 -9.89 5.00
C TYR A 129 12.37 -11.35 5.10
N CYS A 130 13.67 -11.59 5.11
CA CYS A 130 14.24 -12.91 5.35
C CYS A 130 14.34 -13.21 6.85
N ALA A 131 13.59 -14.20 7.34
CA ALA A 131 13.69 -14.69 8.72
C ALA A 131 14.80 -15.75 8.92
N GLY A 132 15.72 -15.89 7.97
CA GLY A 132 16.74 -16.94 7.95
C GLY A 132 16.19 -18.25 7.39
N ALA A 133 16.51 -19.37 8.04
CA ALA A 133 16.04 -20.69 7.60
C ALA A 133 14.50 -20.85 7.62
N GLY A 134 13.77 -19.95 8.29
CA GLY A 134 12.32 -20.00 8.50
C GLY A 134 11.45 -19.32 7.44
N GLY A 135 12.03 -18.85 6.33
CA GLY A 135 11.30 -18.43 5.14
C GLY A 135 11.04 -16.93 4.98
N LEU A 136 10.62 -16.56 3.77
CA LEU A 136 10.42 -15.18 3.35
C LEU A 136 9.03 -14.68 3.75
N LYS A 137 8.97 -13.51 4.40
CA LYS A 137 7.72 -12.82 4.74
C LYS A 137 7.54 -11.61 3.84
N GLN A 138 6.37 -11.51 3.21
CA GLN A 138 6.06 -10.46 2.25
C GLN A 138 5.26 -9.34 2.92
N PHE A 139 5.68 -8.11 2.69
CA PHE A 139 4.89 -6.90 2.85
C PHE A 139 4.41 -6.58 1.46
N SER A 140 3.13 -6.80 1.23
CA SER A 140 2.51 -6.13 0.09
C SER A 140 2.62 -4.64 0.37
N GLU A 141 3.22 -3.91 -0.57
CA GLU A 141 3.01 -2.48 -0.63
C GLU A 141 1.50 -2.31 -0.57
N LYS A 142 0.94 -1.77 0.52
CA LYS A 142 -0.50 -1.57 0.64
C LYS A 142 -0.90 -0.87 -0.65
N ALA A 143 -1.53 -1.60 -1.56
CA ALA A 143 -1.81 -1.10 -2.89
C ALA A 143 -2.46 0.25 -2.66
N THR A 144 -1.79 1.31 -3.12
CA THR A 144 -2.17 2.68 -2.74
C THR A 144 -3.43 2.99 -3.49
N CYS A 145 -4.54 2.54 -2.89
CA CYS A 145 -5.81 2.49 -3.53
C CYS A 145 -6.36 3.90 -3.64
N GLY A 146 -6.60 4.38 -4.86
CA GLY A 146 -7.39 5.60 -5.06
C GLY A 146 -8.84 5.43 -4.59
N GLY A 147 -9.31 4.19 -4.47
CA GLY A 147 -10.64 3.81 -3.97
C GLY A 147 -10.59 3.18 -2.57
N ILE A 148 -11.54 2.29 -2.28
CA ILE A 148 -11.65 1.62 -0.99
C ILE A 148 -11.04 0.22 -1.08
N LEU A 149 -10.03 -0.07 -0.25
CA LEU A 149 -9.34 -1.37 -0.24
C LEU A 149 -10.14 -2.39 0.59
N VAL A 150 -10.64 -3.45 -0.06
CA VAL A 150 -11.35 -4.57 0.59
C VAL A 150 -10.89 -5.89 -0.02
N GLY A 151 -10.44 -6.82 0.81
CA GLY A 151 -10.03 -8.15 0.36
C GLY A 151 -8.82 -8.15 -0.59
N GLY A 152 -7.95 -7.15 -0.49
CA GLY A 152 -6.79 -6.98 -1.38
C GLY A 152 -7.09 -6.29 -2.71
N TYR A 153 -8.34 -5.87 -2.95
CA TYR A 153 -8.75 -5.21 -4.20
C TYR A 153 -9.19 -3.77 -3.98
N CYS A 154 -8.99 -2.95 -5.01
CA CYS A 154 -9.40 -1.55 -5.03
C CYS A 154 -10.80 -1.36 -5.58
N TRP A 155 -11.74 -1.06 -4.68
CA TRP A 155 -13.14 -0.93 -5.03
C TRP A 155 -13.53 0.52 -5.30
N TYR A 156 -14.27 0.69 -6.38
CA TYR A 156 -14.90 1.91 -6.83
C TYR A 156 -16.38 1.67 -7.06
N TYR A 157 -17.18 2.73 -6.92
CA TYR A 157 -18.62 2.64 -7.03
C TYR A 157 -19.09 3.37 -8.29
N GLY A 158 -19.71 2.63 -9.21
CA GLY A 158 -20.23 3.18 -10.46
C GLY A 158 -21.58 3.86 -10.28
N SER A 159 -21.87 4.83 -11.14
CA SER A 159 -23.22 5.41 -11.26
C SER A 159 -24.17 4.47 -12.01
N ASN A 160 -25.46 4.80 -12.02
CA ASN A 160 -26.48 4.10 -12.80
C ASN A 160 -26.01 3.90 -14.25
N ASN A 161 -26.24 2.71 -14.78
CA ASN A 161 -25.89 2.31 -16.15
C ASN A 161 -24.38 2.31 -16.47
N GLN A 162 -23.50 2.40 -15.47
CA GLN A 162 -22.06 2.28 -15.71
C GLN A 162 -21.58 0.83 -15.59
N SER A 163 -20.78 0.42 -16.56
CA SER A 163 -20.04 -0.85 -16.51
C SER A 163 -18.76 -0.71 -15.69
N CYS A 164 -18.20 -1.82 -15.20
CA CYS A 164 -16.90 -1.77 -14.54
C CYS A 164 -15.75 -1.42 -15.50
N THR A 165 -15.90 -1.66 -16.81
CA THR A 165 -14.98 -1.12 -17.81
C THR A 165 -14.95 0.41 -17.78
N THR A 166 -16.13 1.05 -17.70
CA THR A 166 -16.25 2.51 -17.63
C THR A 166 -15.68 3.05 -16.31
N VAL A 167 -16.12 2.47 -15.17
CA VAL A 167 -15.67 2.89 -13.83
C VAL A 167 -14.15 2.79 -13.73
N CYS A 168 -13.56 1.67 -14.15
CA CYS A 168 -12.12 1.45 -13.98
C CYS A 168 -11.23 2.09 -15.05
N SER A 169 -11.79 2.81 -16.04
CA SER A 169 -11.02 3.38 -17.15
C SER A 169 -9.92 4.35 -16.69
N THR A 170 -10.12 5.03 -15.57
CA THR A 170 -9.15 5.94 -14.94
C THR A 170 -8.40 5.33 -13.74
N HIS A 171 -8.56 4.02 -13.51
CA HIS A 171 -8.06 3.31 -12.32
C HIS A 171 -7.32 2.01 -12.68
N GLY A 172 -6.51 2.04 -13.75
CA GLY A 172 -5.72 0.87 -14.18
C GLY A 172 -6.53 -0.23 -14.90
N GLY A 173 -7.81 0.00 -15.17
CA GLY A 173 -8.68 -0.97 -15.83
C GLY A 173 -9.30 -2.00 -14.89
N TYR A 174 -10.16 -2.84 -15.44
CA TYR A 174 -10.92 -3.85 -14.70
C TYR A 174 -10.01 -4.87 -14.00
N ASN A 175 -10.31 -5.16 -12.73
CA ASN A 175 -9.69 -6.23 -11.97
C ASN A 175 -10.65 -7.41 -11.79
N SER A 176 -10.13 -8.64 -11.95
CA SER A 176 -10.89 -9.88 -11.82
C SER A 176 -11.46 -10.13 -10.43
N GLY A 177 -10.98 -9.43 -9.39
CA GLY A 177 -11.59 -9.40 -8.06
C GLY A 177 -13.08 -9.02 -8.08
N THR A 178 -13.53 -8.26 -9.08
CA THR A 178 -14.97 -7.99 -9.28
C THR A 178 -15.75 -9.29 -9.49
N LEU A 179 -15.20 -10.25 -10.23
CA LEU A 179 -15.79 -11.56 -10.47
C LEU A 179 -15.50 -12.52 -9.31
N SER A 180 -14.22 -12.67 -8.92
CA SER A 180 -13.74 -13.70 -8.01
C SER A 180 -13.96 -13.42 -6.52
N TYR A 181 -14.06 -12.14 -6.11
CA TYR A 181 -14.22 -11.78 -4.70
C TYR A 181 -15.67 -11.46 -4.34
N ALA A 182 -16.30 -10.50 -5.03
CA ALA A 182 -17.66 -10.02 -4.74
C ALA A 182 -18.71 -10.40 -5.81
N GLY A 183 -18.28 -10.94 -6.94
CA GLY A 183 -19.14 -11.32 -8.07
C GLY A 183 -19.70 -12.73 -7.97
N SER A 184 -20.00 -13.33 -9.14
CA SER A 184 -20.61 -14.66 -9.25
C SER A 184 -19.75 -15.79 -8.68
N ASP A 185 -18.42 -15.65 -8.75
CA ASP A 185 -17.47 -16.66 -8.23
C ASP A 185 -17.11 -16.39 -6.76
N GLY A 186 -17.52 -15.24 -6.24
CA GLY A 186 -17.28 -14.81 -4.88
C GLY A 186 -18.32 -15.30 -3.87
N LEU A 187 -18.34 -14.67 -2.69
CA LEU A 187 -19.30 -14.94 -1.62
C LEU A 187 -20.25 -13.76 -1.37
N LEU A 188 -21.47 -14.05 -0.91
CA LEU A 188 -22.46 -13.02 -0.61
C LEU A 188 -21.95 -12.08 0.50
N ALA A 189 -21.26 -12.65 1.50
CA ALA A 189 -20.62 -11.91 2.57
C ALA A 189 -19.51 -10.95 2.05
N ASN A 190 -18.77 -11.33 1.00
CA ASN A 190 -17.76 -10.46 0.42
C ASN A 190 -18.41 -9.26 -0.29
N CYS A 191 -19.49 -9.48 -1.03
CA CYS A 191 -20.27 -8.39 -1.61
C CYS A 191 -20.82 -7.44 -0.53
N GLN A 192 -21.36 -7.98 0.57
CA GLN A 192 -21.78 -7.19 1.72
C GLN A 192 -20.63 -6.34 2.28
N ASN A 193 -19.45 -6.92 2.47
CA ASN A 193 -18.28 -6.20 2.99
C ASN A 193 -17.85 -5.06 2.07
N VAL A 194 -17.84 -5.30 0.76
CA VAL A 194 -17.53 -4.27 -0.25
C VAL A 194 -18.56 -3.13 -0.21
N LEU A 195 -19.85 -3.44 -0.21
CA LEU A 195 -20.90 -2.41 -0.18
C LEU A 195 -20.92 -1.63 1.14
N ASN A 196 -20.64 -2.29 2.26
CA ASN A 196 -20.44 -1.61 3.55
C ASN A 196 -19.29 -0.63 3.50
N ALA A 197 -18.13 -1.05 2.98
CA ALA A 197 -16.93 -0.22 2.91
C ALA A 197 -17.09 0.97 1.95
N LEU A 198 -17.83 0.78 0.86
CA LEU A 198 -18.21 1.85 -0.08
C LEU A 198 -19.32 2.77 0.47
N GLY A 199 -19.95 2.43 1.60
CA GLY A 199 -21.11 3.17 2.13
C GLY A 199 -22.34 3.12 1.22
N ALA A 200 -22.51 2.05 0.44
CA ALA A 200 -23.51 1.94 -0.62
C ALA A 200 -24.74 1.12 -0.18
N GLY A 201 -25.95 1.68 -0.29
CA GLY A 201 -27.21 1.03 0.09
C GLY A 201 -27.32 0.74 1.59
N THR A 202 -28.34 -0.03 2.01
CA THR A 202 -28.53 -0.44 3.41
C THR A 202 -29.01 -1.88 3.52
N GLY A 203 -28.90 -2.47 4.72
CA GLY A 203 -29.38 -3.82 5.00
C GLY A 203 -28.45 -4.94 4.51
N SER A 204 -29.02 -6.13 4.42
CA SER A 204 -28.33 -7.35 3.98
C SER A 204 -28.35 -7.50 2.46
N THR A 205 -27.24 -7.95 1.90
CA THR A 205 -27.11 -8.26 0.48
C THR A 205 -27.87 -9.54 0.18
N THR A 206 -28.67 -9.53 -0.88
CA THR A 206 -29.39 -10.71 -1.37
C THR A 206 -28.75 -11.24 -2.65
N GLY A 207 -28.54 -12.55 -2.75
CA GLY A 207 -28.06 -13.19 -3.98
C GLY A 207 -29.22 -13.56 -4.89
N LEU A 208 -29.21 -13.09 -6.14
CA LEU A 208 -30.24 -13.40 -7.13
C LEU A 208 -29.60 -13.58 -8.51
N ASN A 209 -30.16 -14.44 -9.36
CA ASN A 209 -29.71 -14.58 -10.75
C ASN A 209 -30.56 -13.66 -11.63
N TRP A 210 -29.99 -12.53 -12.08
CA TRP A 210 -30.71 -11.57 -12.93
C TRP A 210 -30.34 -11.70 -14.41
N GLY A 211 -29.29 -12.48 -14.73
CA GLY A 211 -28.76 -12.61 -16.08
C GLY A 211 -28.11 -11.32 -16.62
N MET A 212 -27.81 -10.35 -15.75
CA MET A 212 -27.28 -9.04 -16.12
C MET A 212 -25.76 -8.93 -15.98
N ASN A 213 -25.12 -9.98 -15.45
CA ASN A 213 -23.69 -10.12 -15.30
C ASN A 213 -23.07 -9.00 -14.42
N LEU A 214 -23.81 -8.51 -13.44
CA LEU A 214 -23.45 -7.31 -12.66
C LEU A 214 -22.46 -7.57 -11.52
N GLY A 215 -22.47 -8.78 -10.94
CA GLY A 215 -21.78 -9.04 -9.68
C GLY A 215 -22.44 -8.26 -8.53
N CYS A 216 -21.66 -7.55 -7.74
CA CYS A 216 -22.15 -6.82 -6.56
C CYS A 216 -22.69 -5.43 -6.94
N PHE A 217 -23.92 -5.09 -6.56
CA PHE A 217 -24.55 -3.81 -6.91
C PHE A 217 -25.63 -3.36 -5.92
N VAL A 218 -26.08 -2.11 -6.08
CA VAL A 218 -27.18 -1.51 -5.33
C VAL A 218 -28.18 -0.90 -6.30
N ILE A 219 -29.47 -0.96 -5.96
CA ILE A 219 -30.52 -0.17 -6.61
C ILE A 219 -30.75 1.08 -5.76
N PRO A 220 -30.32 2.28 -6.20
CA PRO A 220 -30.31 3.47 -5.36
C PRO A 220 -31.71 3.87 -4.86
N ASP A 221 -32.74 3.72 -5.70
CA ASP A 221 -34.13 4.12 -5.38
C ASP A 221 -34.70 3.39 -4.15
N THR A 222 -34.25 2.16 -3.91
CA THR A 222 -34.70 1.34 -2.77
C THR A 222 -33.60 1.12 -1.73
N ASN A 223 -32.38 1.61 -1.98
CA ASN A 223 -31.17 1.28 -1.24
C ASN A 223 -30.91 -0.23 -1.09
N ALA A 224 -31.54 -1.05 -1.93
CA ALA A 224 -31.46 -2.50 -1.82
C ALA A 224 -30.14 -3.02 -2.39
N ARG A 225 -29.51 -3.93 -1.65
CA ARG A 225 -28.19 -4.51 -1.95
C ARG A 225 -28.33 -5.89 -2.56
N TYR A 226 -27.65 -6.11 -3.67
CA TYR A 226 -27.73 -7.36 -4.41
C TYR A 226 -26.37 -7.86 -4.85
N ARG A 227 -26.30 -9.18 -4.99
CA ARG A 227 -25.26 -9.85 -5.75
C ARG A 227 -25.92 -10.62 -6.89
N ASP A 228 -25.72 -10.18 -8.11
CA ASP A 228 -26.09 -10.91 -9.31
C ASP A 228 -25.22 -12.16 -9.42
N THR A 229 -25.84 -13.34 -9.37
CA THR A 229 -25.15 -14.63 -9.44
C THR A 229 -24.92 -15.11 -10.87
N SER A 230 -25.44 -14.41 -11.88
CA SER A 230 -25.03 -14.65 -13.27
C SER A 230 -23.55 -14.28 -13.48
N ALA A 231 -22.89 -14.95 -14.42
CA ALA A 231 -21.45 -14.84 -14.66
C ALA A 231 -21.02 -13.37 -14.78
N THR A 232 -20.31 -12.86 -13.77
CA THR A 232 -19.98 -11.44 -13.69
C THR A 232 -19.01 -11.03 -14.80
N THR A 233 -19.31 -9.95 -15.51
CA THR A 233 -18.44 -9.44 -16.58
C THR A 233 -18.05 -7.98 -16.34
N ALA A 234 -16.96 -7.54 -16.97
CA ALA A 234 -16.55 -6.14 -16.93
C ALA A 234 -17.61 -5.20 -17.57
N GLY A 235 -18.27 -5.68 -18.64
CA GLY A 235 -19.22 -4.91 -19.44
C GLY A 235 -20.67 -4.88 -18.92
N GLY A 236 -21.04 -5.73 -17.95
CA GLY A 236 -22.39 -5.72 -17.38
C GLY A 236 -22.79 -4.31 -16.90
N ALA A 237 -24.02 -3.89 -17.18
CA ALA A 237 -24.54 -2.60 -16.76
C ALA A 237 -26.04 -2.71 -16.55
N TYR A 238 -26.57 -1.87 -15.65
CA TYR A 238 -28.00 -1.83 -15.39
C TYR A 238 -28.47 -0.39 -15.25
N SER A 239 -29.55 -0.04 -15.95
CA SER A 239 -30.05 1.34 -16.05
C SER A 239 -30.40 1.98 -14.71
N ILE A 240 -30.75 1.17 -13.70
CA ILE A 240 -31.12 1.63 -12.35
C ILE A 240 -30.21 1.04 -11.26
N GLY A 241 -29.06 0.47 -11.63
CA GLY A 241 -28.15 -0.18 -10.70
C GLY A 241 -26.75 0.44 -10.70
N ASN A 242 -26.21 0.63 -9.50
CA ASN A 242 -24.84 1.06 -9.27
C ASN A 242 -23.97 -0.15 -8.91
N ARG A 243 -22.96 -0.45 -9.73
CA ARG A 243 -22.05 -1.60 -9.52
C ARG A 243 -20.89 -1.24 -8.60
N ALA A 244 -20.47 -2.19 -7.77
CA ALA A 244 -19.17 -2.15 -7.11
C ALA A 244 -18.13 -2.83 -8.02
N CYS A 245 -17.06 -2.11 -8.36
CA CYS A 245 -16.07 -2.52 -9.34
C CYS A 245 -14.67 -2.53 -8.72
N ALA A 246 -13.97 -3.67 -8.80
CA ALA A 246 -12.56 -3.74 -8.50
C ALA A 246 -11.74 -3.29 -9.71
N CYS A 247 -10.73 -2.44 -9.49
CA CYS A 247 -9.85 -1.91 -10.54
C CYS A 247 -8.36 -2.17 -10.22
N ASN A 248 -7.49 -2.24 -11.23
CA ASN A 248 -6.07 -2.63 -11.06
C ASN A 248 -5.17 -1.55 -10.45
N ASN A 249 -5.69 -0.34 -10.30
CA ASN A 249 -5.14 0.80 -9.56
C ASN A 249 -3.64 1.06 -9.76
#